data_AF-A0A938HVX3-F1
#
_entry.id   AF-A0A938HVX3-F1
#
_cell.length_a   1.000
_cell.length_b   1.000
_cell.length_c   1.000
_cell.angle_alpha   90.00
_cell.angle_beta   90.00
_cell.angle_gamma   90.00
#
_symmetry.space_group_name_H-M   'P 1'
#
loop_
_entity.id
_entity.type
_entity.pdbx_description
1 polymer ?
#
loop_
_entity_poly.entity_id
_entity_poly.type
_entity_poly.pdbx_seq_one_letter_code
_entity_poly.pdbx_strand_id
1 'polypeptide(L)'
;MKIKSIRAVNLNLPHMSTQSRPSERAFATARRRSWVEHGPVANPMTRYPRYAAFRPSWTPTWEDFGCLVEAEDGTWGLGVANHGRPVAAIIDDYLGPRLEGEDCMAVEKVY
;
A
#
# COMPACT_ATOMS: atom_id res chain seq x y z
N MET A 1 7.79 25.60 5.98
CA MET A 1 7.61 25.24 4.55
C MET A 1 6.21 24.67 4.44
N LYS A 2 5.37 25.10 3.50
CA LYS A 2 3.96 24.69 3.49
C LYS A 2 3.66 23.57 2.51
N ILE A 3 2.64 22.78 2.86
CA ILE A 3 2.08 21.75 2.00
C ILE A 3 1.31 22.43 0.86
N LYS A 4 1.65 22.08 -0.38
CA LYS A 4 0.98 22.56 -1.59
C LYS A 4 -0.15 21.64 -2.01
N SER A 5 0.03 20.32 -1.93
CA SER A 5 -1.01 19.34 -2.26
C SER A 5 -0.76 17.99 -1.60
N ILE A 6 -1.84 17.26 -1.34
CA ILE A 6 -1.80 15.86 -0.91
C ILE A 6 -2.75 15.06 -1.80
N ARG A 7 -2.29 13.97 -2.38
CA ARG A 7 -3.09 13.14 -3.30
C ARG A 7 -2.72 11.67 -3.21
N ALA A 8 -3.72 10.81 -3.37
CA ALA A 8 -3.50 9.40 -3.63
C ALA A 8 -3.00 9.20 -5.07
N VAL A 9 -1.98 8.37 -5.24
CA VAL A 9 -1.37 8.05 -6.53
C VAL A 9 -1.23 6.56 -6.72
N ASN A 10 -1.36 6.09 -7.95
CA ASN A 10 -1.05 4.71 -8.29
C ASN A 10 0.47 4.52 -8.28
N LEU A 11 0.91 3.44 -7.63
CA LEU A 11 2.32 3.09 -7.56
C LEU A 11 2.63 1.99 -8.56
N ASN A 12 3.41 2.33 -9.59
CA ASN A 12 4.01 1.34 -10.47
C ASN A 12 5.33 0.84 -9.86
N LEU A 13 5.22 0.21 -8.69
CA LEU A 13 6.35 -0.42 -8.02
C LEU A 13 6.53 -1.85 -8.55
N PRO A 14 7.77 -2.37 -8.59
CA PRO A 14 7.98 -3.79 -8.82
C PRO A 14 7.17 -4.57 -7.80
N HIS A 15 6.37 -5.51 -8.29
CA HIS A 15 5.40 -6.28 -7.51
C HIS A 15 6.08 -6.89 -6.27
N MET A 16 5.89 -6.29 -5.08
CA MET A 16 6.56 -6.69 -3.84
C MET A 16 5.87 -7.87 -3.13
N SER A 17 5.06 -8.64 -3.84
CA SER A 17 4.44 -9.83 -3.27
C SER A 17 5.42 -10.99 -3.22
N THR A 18 5.03 -12.08 -2.57
CA THR A 18 5.80 -13.33 -2.62
C THR A 18 5.92 -13.91 -4.04
N GLN A 19 5.16 -13.41 -5.01
CA GLN A 19 5.29 -13.68 -6.44
C GLN A 19 6.15 -12.66 -7.20
N SER A 20 6.94 -11.83 -6.49
CA SER A 20 7.95 -10.95 -7.11
C SER A 20 8.80 -11.76 -8.09
N ARG A 21 9.01 -11.26 -9.32
CA ARG A 21 10.03 -11.85 -10.20
C ARG A 21 11.37 -11.83 -9.45
N PRO A 22 12.16 -12.92 -9.49
CA PRO A 22 13.50 -12.89 -8.93
C PRO A 22 14.28 -11.71 -9.53
N SER A 23 15.11 -11.06 -8.72
CA SER A 23 16.02 -10.02 -9.19
C SER A 23 16.78 -10.48 -10.44
N GLU A 24 17.06 -9.57 -11.38
CA GLU A 24 17.93 -9.85 -12.54
C GLU A 24 19.28 -10.45 -12.13
N ARG A 25 19.73 -10.12 -10.91
CA ARG A 25 20.76 -10.88 -10.21
C ARG A 25 20.22 -12.27 -9.85
N ALA A 26 20.51 -13.24 -10.71
CA ALA A 26 20.37 -14.65 -10.40
C ALA A 26 21.24 -14.98 -9.20
N PHE A 27 20.65 -15.01 -8.00
CA PHE A 27 21.26 -15.70 -6.88
C PHE A 27 21.38 -17.18 -7.27
N ALA A 28 22.52 -17.83 -6.98
CA ALA A 28 22.85 -19.18 -7.43
C ALA A 28 21.83 -20.27 -7.01
N THR A 29 20.90 -19.94 -6.11
CA THR A 29 19.79 -20.79 -5.68
C THR A 29 18.48 -20.00 -5.71
N ALA A 30 17.46 -20.57 -6.36
CA ALA A 30 16.10 -20.06 -6.31
C ALA A 30 15.62 -20.02 -4.85
N ARG A 31 15.01 -18.90 -4.43
CA ARG A 31 14.41 -18.80 -3.08
C ARG A 31 13.27 -19.81 -2.97
N ARG A 32 13.16 -20.48 -1.81
CA ARG A 32 11.99 -21.31 -1.50
C ARG A 32 10.72 -20.44 -1.58
N ARG A 33 9.63 -21.03 -2.06
CA ARG A 33 8.31 -20.38 -2.01
C ARG A 33 7.96 -20.01 -0.57
N SER A 34 7.35 -18.84 -0.39
CA SER A 34 6.89 -18.40 0.91
C SER A 34 5.81 -19.32 1.44
N TRP A 35 5.77 -19.50 2.77
CA TRP A 35 4.75 -20.33 3.42
C TRP A 35 3.32 -19.81 3.19
N VAL A 36 3.16 -18.51 2.87
CA VAL A 36 1.86 -17.90 2.55
C VAL A 36 1.37 -18.24 1.14
N GLU A 37 2.23 -18.76 0.27
CA GLU A 37 1.88 -19.05 -1.12
C GLU A 37 1.05 -20.33 -1.27
N HIS A 38 1.03 -21.21 -0.27
CA HIS A 38 0.38 -22.50 -0.37
C HIS A 38 -0.23 -22.99 0.95
N GLY A 39 -1.24 -23.83 0.83
CA GLY A 39 -1.83 -24.57 1.95
C GLY A 39 -2.80 -23.77 2.82
N PRO A 40 -3.54 -24.46 3.69
CA PRO A 40 -4.48 -23.82 4.59
C PRO A 40 -3.72 -23.06 5.68
N VAL A 41 -3.83 -21.73 5.66
CA VAL A 41 -3.47 -20.88 6.80
C VAL A 41 -4.73 -20.66 7.63
N ALA A 42 -4.75 -21.17 8.87
CA ALA A 42 -5.91 -21.06 9.75
C ALA A 42 -6.32 -19.59 9.93
N ASN A 43 -7.58 -19.29 9.61
CA ASN A 43 -8.19 -17.97 9.71
C ASN A 43 -9.71 -18.10 9.89
N PRO A 44 -10.46 -17.03 10.20
CA PRO A 44 -11.91 -17.11 10.41
C PRO A 44 -12.71 -17.72 9.25
N MET A 45 -12.16 -17.67 8.02
CA MET A 45 -12.79 -18.23 6.83
C MET A 45 -12.46 -19.71 6.57
N THR A 46 -11.51 -20.31 7.30
CA THR A 46 -11.12 -21.72 7.12
C THR A 46 -12.27 -22.70 7.33
N ARG A 47 -13.31 -22.30 8.09
CA ARG A 47 -14.52 -23.12 8.27
C ARG A 47 -15.38 -23.27 7.01
N TYR A 48 -15.15 -22.44 5.99
CA TYR A 48 -15.90 -22.49 4.74
C TYR A 48 -15.08 -23.22 3.67
N PRO A 49 -15.53 -24.38 3.16
CA PRO A 49 -14.76 -25.18 2.19
C PRO A 49 -14.28 -24.38 0.98
N ARG A 50 -15.08 -23.43 0.49
CA ARG A 50 -14.74 -22.56 -0.66
C ARG A 50 -13.52 -21.64 -0.46
N TYR A 51 -13.08 -21.41 0.78
CA TYR A 51 -11.94 -20.53 1.10
C TYR A 51 -10.83 -21.23 1.90
N ALA A 52 -11.05 -22.47 2.34
CA ALA A 52 -10.18 -23.16 3.28
C ALA A 52 -8.78 -23.46 2.72
N ALA A 53 -8.68 -23.74 1.41
CA ALA A 53 -7.44 -24.17 0.77
C ALA A 53 -6.42 -23.04 0.57
N PHE A 54 -6.87 -21.79 0.42
CA PHE A 54 -6.01 -20.67 0.06
C PHE A 54 -6.49 -19.37 0.69
N ARG A 55 -5.72 -18.83 1.64
CA ARG A 55 -6.10 -17.62 2.40
C ARG A 55 -6.47 -16.42 1.51
N PRO A 56 -5.73 -16.10 0.43
CA PRO A 56 -6.11 -14.96 -0.43
C PRO A 56 -7.42 -15.13 -1.21
N SER A 57 -8.02 -16.32 -1.25
CA SER A 57 -9.26 -16.56 -2.00
C SER A 57 -10.49 -15.78 -1.50
N TRP A 58 -10.43 -15.23 -0.28
CA TRP A 58 -11.51 -14.44 0.30
C TRP A 58 -11.13 -12.97 0.56
N THR A 59 -9.86 -12.60 0.33
CA THR A 59 -9.39 -11.22 0.55
C THR A 59 -9.66 -10.36 -0.69
N PRO A 60 -9.90 -9.05 -0.54
CA PRO A 60 -10.06 -8.16 -1.68
C PRO A 60 -8.79 -8.12 -2.53
N THR A 61 -8.96 -7.99 -3.86
CA THR A 61 -7.86 -7.83 -4.83
C THR A 61 -7.49 -6.35 -5.00
N TRP A 62 -7.52 -5.58 -3.91
CA TRP A 62 -7.19 -4.15 -3.95
C TRP A 62 -5.69 -3.96 -4.00
N GLU A 63 -5.24 -3.05 -4.84
CA GLU A 63 -3.84 -2.69 -4.96
C GLU A 63 -3.42 -1.73 -3.84
N ASP A 64 -2.14 -1.80 -3.49
CA ASP A 64 -1.50 -0.76 -2.69
C ASP A 64 -1.32 0.50 -3.53
N PHE A 65 -1.33 1.66 -2.88
CA PHE A 65 -1.22 2.97 -3.52
C PHE A 65 -0.30 3.87 -2.71
N GLY A 66 -0.02 5.07 -3.22
CA GLY A 66 0.84 6.05 -2.57
C GLY A 66 0.07 7.26 -2.09
N CYS A 67 0.41 7.79 -0.92
CA CYS A 67 0.04 9.13 -0.49
C CYS A 67 1.21 10.07 -0.81
N LEU A 68 1.03 10.91 -1.82
CA LEU A 68 2.04 11.87 -2.27
C LEU A 68 1.75 13.25 -1.68
N VAL A 69 2.70 13.80 -0.93
CA VAL A 69 2.66 15.15 -0.36
C VAL A 69 3.70 15.99 -1.08
N GLU A 70 3.27 17.11 -1.66
CA GLU A 70 4.15 18.05 -2.37
C GLU A 70 4.16 19.37 -1.59
N ALA A 71 5.35 19.93 -1.34
CA ALA A 71 5.55 21.23 -0.72
C ALA A 71 5.64 22.36 -1.76
N GLU A 72 5.53 23.60 -1.31
CA GLU A 72 5.59 24.78 -2.20
C GLU A 72 6.93 24.95 -2.92
N ASP A 73 8.02 24.42 -2.37
CA ASP A 73 9.37 24.48 -2.98
C ASP A 73 9.63 23.34 -3.99
N GLY A 74 8.62 22.49 -4.25
CA GLY A 74 8.70 21.36 -5.16
C GLY A 74 9.32 20.10 -4.56
N THR A 75 9.74 20.13 -3.29
CA THR A 75 10.08 18.90 -2.56
C THR A 75 8.82 18.07 -2.30
N TRP A 76 8.98 16.75 -2.21
CA TRP A 76 7.85 15.86 -2.00
C TRP A 76 8.22 14.68 -1.12
N GLY A 77 7.22 14.16 -0.41
CA GLY A 77 7.28 12.94 0.38
C GLY A 77 6.24 11.94 -0.09
N LEU A 78 6.53 10.64 0.06
CA LEU A 78 5.64 9.57 -0.37
C LEU A 78 5.52 8.50 0.74
N GLY A 79 4.30 8.20 1.14
CA GLY A 79 3.97 7.06 1.99
C GLY A 79 3.24 5.97 1.20
N VAL A 80 3.59 4.71 1.40
CA VAL A 80 2.83 3.58 0.84
C VAL A 80 1.64 3.28 1.74
N ALA A 81 0.45 3.15 1.14
CA ALA A 81 -0.80 2.85 1.82
C ALA A 81 -1.44 1.61 1.19
N ASN A 82 -2.23 0.90 1.99
CA ASN A 82 -2.94 -0.31 1.62
C ASN A 82 -4.45 -0.08 1.58
N HIS A 83 -5.19 -1.11 1.18
CA HIS A 83 -6.66 -1.11 1.10
C HIS A 83 -7.28 -0.23 -0.01
N GLY A 84 -6.53 0.09 -1.07
CA GLY A 84 -7.03 0.61 -2.35
C GLY A 84 -7.96 1.82 -2.27
N ARG A 85 -8.92 1.90 -3.22
CA ARG A 85 -9.79 3.07 -3.41
C ARG A 85 -10.56 3.52 -2.16
N PRO A 86 -11.09 2.64 -1.29
CA PRO A 86 -11.75 3.06 -0.06
C PRO A 86 -10.90 3.97 0.83
N VAL A 87 -9.59 3.70 0.96
CA VAL A 87 -8.68 4.56 1.74
C VAL A 87 -8.18 5.73 0.90
N ALA A 88 -7.89 5.52 -0.39
CA ALA A 88 -7.46 6.60 -1.28
C ALA A 88 -8.49 7.75 -1.34
N ALA A 89 -9.79 7.43 -1.34
CA ALA A 89 -10.86 8.44 -1.31
C ALA A 89 -10.84 9.29 -0.04
N ILE A 90 -10.46 8.74 1.11
CA ILE A 90 -10.34 9.52 2.35
C ILE A 90 -9.19 10.53 2.23
N ILE A 91 -8.10 10.17 1.55
CA ILE A 91 -6.97 11.07 1.30
C ILE A 91 -7.40 12.17 0.33
N ASP A 92 -7.95 11.81 -0.82
CA ASP A 92 -8.29 12.77 -1.88
C ASP A 92 -9.45 13.70 -1.48
N ASP A 93 -10.50 13.14 -0.87
CA ASP A 93 -11.78 13.84 -0.71
C ASP A 93 -11.93 14.49 0.67
N TYR A 94 -11.15 14.06 1.68
CA TYR A 94 -11.32 14.52 3.06
C TYR A 94 -10.03 15.10 3.69
N LEU A 95 -8.98 14.30 3.83
CA LEU A 95 -7.77 14.71 4.56
C LEU A 95 -6.94 15.70 3.76
N GLY A 96 -6.64 15.40 2.49
CA GLY A 96 -5.74 16.21 1.67
C GLY A 96 -6.12 17.69 1.61
N PRO A 97 -7.35 18.04 1.21
CA PRO A 97 -7.79 19.44 1.13
C PRO A 97 -7.73 20.21 2.45
N ARG A 98 -7.74 19.52 3.60
CA ARG A 98 -7.70 20.16 4.93
C ARG A 98 -6.29 20.49 5.38
N LEU A 99 -5.28 19.86 4.79
CA LEU A 99 -3.88 20.00 5.20
C LEU A 99 -3.08 20.86 4.21
N GLU A 100 -3.68 21.25 3.09
CA GLU A 100 -3.10 22.24 2.18
C GLU A 100 -2.88 23.57 2.92
N GLY A 101 -1.68 24.13 2.79
CA GLY A 101 -1.26 25.36 3.46
C GLY A 101 -0.70 25.19 4.88
N GLU A 102 -0.82 24.00 5.48
CA GLU A 102 -0.20 23.69 6.78
C GLU A 102 1.32 23.57 6.67
N ASP A 103 2.02 23.76 7.79
CA ASP A 103 3.48 23.56 7.83
C ASP A 103 3.81 22.07 7.69
N CYS A 104 4.71 21.73 6.76
CA CYS A 104 5.18 20.36 6.52
C CYS A 104 5.79 19.70 7.78
N MET A 105 6.29 20.50 8.73
CA MET A 105 6.86 20.01 9.99
C MET A 105 5.85 19.89 11.13
N ALA A 106 4.59 20.30 10.92
CA ALA A 106 3.55 20.24 11.94
C ALA A 106 2.98 18.82 12.16
N VAL A 107 3.78 17.76 11.95
CA VAL A 107 3.34 16.34 11.87
C VAL A 107 2.57 15.83 13.08
N GLU A 108 2.83 16.37 14.29
CA GLU A 108 2.13 16.01 15.54
C GLU A 108 0.87 16.86 15.80
N LYS A 109 0.65 17.91 15.01
CA LYS A 109 -0.46 18.90 15.12
C LYS A 109 -1.24 19.01 13.82
N VAL A 110 -1.18 18.00 12.96
CA VAL A 110 -1.96 17.91 11.72
C VAL A 110 -3.42 17.56 12.06
N TYR A 111 -3.99 18.29 13.03
CA TYR A 111 -5.39 18.36 13.44
C TYR A 111 -5.56 19.36 14.60
#